data_AF-A0A920G832-F1
#
_entry.id   AF-A0A920G832-F1
#
_cell.length_a   1.000
_cell.length_b   1.000
_cell.length_c   1.000
_cell.angle_alpha   90.00
_cell.angle_beta   90.00
_cell.angle_gamma   90.00
#
_symmetry.space_group_name_H-M   'P 1'
#
loop_
_entity.id
_entity.type
_entity.pdbx_description
1 polymer ?
#
loop_
_entity_poly.entity_id
_entity_poly.type
_entity_poly.pdbx_seq_one_letter_code
_entity_poly.pdbx_strand_id
1 'polypeptide(L)'
;MSPHVLFPNIYDREIYTENARKNALEWDKIRDISFENNNDISESLVDHLNSKFINDTKSDSSLINYLSFVKRTEENRKKNTISLNYETRLEEKKLSDSQNNSLNTSLKITEIFPIEQEDLKKKIKNDLYLRESVKLFVEMIGYKNS
;
A
#
# COMPACT_ATOMS: atom_id res chain seq x y z
N MET A 1 1.51 10.21 -13.32
CA MET A 1 2.67 10.24 -12.39
C MET A 1 2.58 9.01 -11.50
N SER A 2 3.66 8.23 -11.38
CA SER A 2 3.69 7.02 -10.54
C SER A 2 4.59 7.28 -9.33
N PRO A 3 4.24 6.78 -8.13
CA PRO A 3 5.17 6.75 -7.01
C PRO A 3 6.45 5.97 -7.37
N HIS A 4 7.59 6.38 -6.80
CA HIS A 4 8.87 5.69 -6.98
C HIS A 4 8.90 4.30 -6.32
N VAL A 5 8.23 4.16 -5.16
CA VAL A 5 7.96 2.87 -4.51
C VAL A 5 6.45 2.69 -4.46
N LEU A 6 5.95 1.63 -5.07
CA LEU A 6 4.52 1.39 -5.17
C LEU A 6 4.03 0.47 -4.06
N PHE A 7 3.17 1.00 -3.20
CA PHE A 7 2.52 0.18 -2.19
C PHE A 7 1.32 -0.59 -2.75
N PRO A 8 1.07 -1.82 -2.28
CA PRO A 8 -0.13 -2.55 -2.63
C PRO A 8 -1.34 -1.77 -2.15
N ASN A 9 -2.36 -1.64 -2.99
CA ASN A 9 -3.57 -0.92 -2.67
C ASN A 9 -4.76 -1.81 -2.96
N ILE A 10 -5.78 -1.73 -2.11
CA ILE A 10 -7.05 -2.32 -2.44
C ILE A 10 -7.62 -1.65 -3.68
N TYR A 11 -7.66 -0.33 -3.82
CA TYR A 11 -8.41 0.34 -4.88
C TYR A 11 -7.82 0.13 -6.28
N ASP A 12 -8.70 -0.16 -7.24
CA ASP A 12 -8.34 -0.26 -8.66
C ASP A 12 -8.19 1.14 -9.26
N ARG A 13 -7.02 1.44 -9.81
CA ARG A 13 -6.78 2.76 -10.43
C ARG A 13 -7.60 2.97 -11.69
N GLU A 14 -8.03 1.92 -12.39
CA GLU A 14 -8.89 2.05 -13.56
C GLU A 14 -10.31 2.49 -13.18
N ILE A 15 -10.74 2.21 -11.96
CA ILE A 15 -12.07 2.56 -11.44
C ILE A 15 -12.03 3.87 -10.66
N TYR A 16 -11.00 4.08 -9.85
CA TYR A 16 -10.90 5.16 -8.86
C TYR A 16 -9.90 6.24 -9.26
N THR A 17 -9.97 6.71 -10.51
CA THR A 17 -9.18 7.86 -10.99
C THR A 17 -10.03 8.85 -11.78
N GLU A 18 -9.49 10.04 -12.03
CA GLU A 18 -10.16 11.06 -12.84
C GLU A 18 -10.47 10.53 -14.26
N ASN A 19 -9.52 9.80 -14.84
CA ASN A 19 -9.64 9.22 -16.18
C ASN A 19 -10.79 8.20 -16.31
N ALA A 20 -11.27 7.62 -15.19
CA ALA A 20 -12.38 6.67 -15.19
C ALA A 20 -13.75 7.33 -15.43
N ARG A 21 -13.81 8.68 -15.39
CA ARG A 21 -15.06 9.42 -15.54
C ARG A 21 -15.44 9.54 -17.02
N LYS A 22 -16.74 9.42 -17.31
CA LYS A 22 -17.29 9.45 -18.68
C LYS A 22 -16.87 10.67 -19.51
N ASN A 23 -16.72 11.82 -18.87
CA ASN A 23 -16.37 13.10 -19.53
C ASN A 23 -15.01 13.62 -19.05
N ALA A 24 -14.12 12.73 -18.61
CA ALA A 24 -12.75 13.12 -18.26
C ALA A 24 -12.07 13.73 -19.49
N LEU A 25 -11.45 14.89 -19.32
CA LEU A 25 -10.63 15.48 -20.37
C LEU A 25 -9.37 14.63 -20.56
N GLU A 26 -8.91 14.53 -21.81
CA GLU A 26 -7.64 13.88 -22.11
C GLU A 26 -6.48 14.66 -21.48
N TRP A 27 -5.43 13.93 -21.11
CA TRP A 27 -4.23 14.54 -20.57
C TRP A 27 -3.48 15.25 -21.70
N ASP A 28 -3.20 16.54 -21.51
CA ASP A 28 -2.42 17.35 -22.44
C ASP A 28 -1.16 17.89 -21.76
N LYS A 29 -0.12 18.13 -22.56
CA LYS A 29 1.18 18.65 -22.11
C LYS A 29 1.45 19.98 -22.79
N ILE A 30 1.61 21.02 -21.99
CA ILE A 30 2.14 22.30 -22.46
C ILE A 30 3.66 22.26 -22.60
N ARG A 31 4.24 23.29 -23.22
CA ARG A 31 5.71 23.42 -23.34
C ARG A 31 6.40 23.26 -21.99
N ASP A 32 7.54 22.58 -22.00
CA ASP A 32 8.40 22.49 -20.83
C ASP A 32 9.00 23.87 -20.50
N ILE A 33 9.21 24.12 -19.21
CA ILE A 33 9.90 25.29 -18.69
C ILE A 33 11.34 24.91 -18.32
N SER A 34 12.25 25.87 -18.41
CA SER A 34 13.62 25.68 -17.90
C SER A 34 13.58 25.71 -16.38
N PHE A 35 14.09 24.67 -15.74
CA PHE A 35 14.31 24.58 -14.30
C PHE A 35 15.64 23.86 -14.05
N GLU A 36 16.25 24.11 -12.91
CA GLU A 36 17.40 23.35 -12.44
C GLU A 36 16.89 22.21 -11.56
N ASN A 37 17.33 20.98 -11.85
CA ASN A 37 16.94 19.82 -11.07
C ASN A 37 17.93 19.61 -9.92
N ASN A 38 17.42 19.54 -8.69
CA ASN A 38 18.20 19.07 -7.56
C ASN A 38 18.19 17.54 -7.61
N ASN A 39 19.30 16.94 -8.06
CA ASN A 39 19.45 15.49 -8.21
C ASN A 39 19.63 14.78 -6.84
N ASP A 40 18.79 15.12 -5.86
CA ASP A 40 18.84 14.58 -4.50
C ASP A 40 18.37 13.12 -4.45
N ILE A 41 17.58 12.68 -5.45
CA ILE A 41 17.06 11.32 -5.56
C ILE A 41 17.71 10.64 -6.77
N SER A 42 18.61 9.70 -6.51
CA SER A 42 19.26 8.89 -7.55
C SER A 42 18.43 7.64 -7.88
N GLU A 43 18.60 7.10 -9.09
CA GLU A 43 17.97 5.84 -9.50
C GLU A 43 18.45 4.67 -8.60
N SER A 44 19.73 4.66 -8.22
CA SER A 44 20.28 3.64 -7.31
C SER A 44 19.64 3.66 -5.92
N LEU A 45 19.30 4.86 -5.40
CA LEU A 45 18.53 4.99 -4.17
C LEU A 45 17.11 4.42 -4.36
N VAL A 46 16.45 4.72 -5.48
CA VAL A 46 15.10 4.20 -5.77
C VAL A 46 15.10 2.67 -5.87
N ASP A 47 16.08 2.07 -6.53
CA ASP A 47 16.23 0.62 -6.65
C ASP A 47 16.50 -0.05 -5.30
N HIS A 48 17.32 0.60 -4.46
CA HIS A 48 17.59 0.15 -3.11
C HIS A 48 16.30 0.13 -2.27
N LEU A 49 15.53 1.22 -2.29
CA LEU A 49 14.26 1.33 -1.55
C LEU A 49 13.21 0.32 -2.06
N ASN A 50 13.11 0.09 -3.37
CA ASN A 50 12.22 -0.93 -3.93
C ASN A 50 12.65 -2.34 -3.49
N SER A 51 13.95 -2.64 -3.52
CA SER A 51 14.47 -3.94 -3.08
C SER A 51 14.20 -4.18 -1.60
N LYS A 52 14.39 -3.15 -0.76
CA LYS A 52 14.06 -3.17 0.66
C LYS A 52 12.58 -3.47 0.88
N PHE A 53 11.69 -2.75 0.20
CA PHE A 53 10.25 -2.95 0.30
C PHE A 53 9.84 -4.37 -0.14
N ILE A 54 10.38 -4.88 -1.26
CA ILE A 54 10.12 -6.24 -1.73
C ILE A 54 10.58 -7.27 -0.69
N ASN A 55 11.69 -7.06 0.00
CA ASN A 55 12.13 -7.97 1.06
C ASN A 55 11.19 -7.94 2.26
N ASP A 56 10.73 -6.75 2.67
CA ASP A 56 9.79 -6.60 3.78
C ASP A 56 8.44 -7.28 3.45
N THR A 57 8.00 -7.29 2.18
CA THR A 57 6.77 -8.02 1.77
C THR A 57 6.85 -9.54 1.95
N LYS A 58 8.06 -10.10 2.09
CA LYS A 58 8.30 -11.53 2.25
C LYS A 58 8.54 -11.94 3.70
N SER A 59 8.96 -11.01 4.56
CA SER A 59 9.35 -11.27 5.94
C SER A 59 8.36 -10.71 6.97
N ASP A 60 7.70 -9.60 6.68
CA ASP A 60 6.77 -8.95 7.61
C ASP A 60 5.37 -9.60 7.53
N SER A 61 5.01 -10.36 8.56
CA SER A 61 3.72 -11.05 8.66
C SER A 61 2.51 -10.14 8.44
N SER A 62 2.56 -8.88 8.87
CA SER A 62 1.44 -7.95 8.67
C SER A 62 1.33 -7.50 7.22
N LEU A 63 2.46 -7.31 6.55
CA LEU A 63 2.48 -6.97 5.13
C LEU A 63 2.04 -8.16 4.26
N ILE A 64 2.46 -9.38 4.61
CA ILE A 64 2.00 -10.63 3.97
C ILE A 64 0.48 -10.77 4.11
N ASN A 65 -0.05 -10.62 5.33
CA ASN A 65 -1.48 -10.68 5.59
C ASN A 65 -2.23 -9.61 4.79
N TYR A 66 -1.73 -8.37 4.76
CA TYR A 66 -2.32 -7.30 3.98
C TYR A 66 -2.32 -7.58 2.46
N LEU A 67 -1.23 -8.13 1.91
CA LEU A 67 -1.15 -8.51 0.50
C LEU A 67 -2.17 -9.59 0.14
N SER A 68 -2.36 -10.58 1.01
CA SER A 68 -3.40 -11.60 0.81
C SER A 68 -4.81 -10.99 0.80
N PHE A 69 -5.06 -10.00 1.67
CA PHE A 69 -6.31 -9.26 1.70
C PHE A 69 -6.54 -8.42 0.44
N VAL A 70 -5.50 -7.73 -0.04
CA VAL A 70 -5.54 -6.95 -1.28
C VAL A 70 -5.90 -7.86 -2.46
N LYS A 71 -5.20 -8.98 -2.62
CA LYS A 71 -5.44 -9.96 -3.69
C LYS A 71 -6.88 -10.50 -3.66
N ARG A 72 -7.37 -10.91 -2.48
CA ARG A 72 -8.74 -11.38 -2.30
C ARG A 72 -9.78 -10.30 -2.64
N THR A 73 -9.50 -9.06 -2.25
CA THR A 73 -10.39 -7.93 -2.55
C THR A 73 -10.45 -7.67 -4.05
N GLU A 74 -9.32 -7.74 -4.74
CA GLU A 74 -9.23 -7.64 -6.20
C GLU A 74 -10.04 -8.75 -6.89
N GLU A 75 -9.87 -10.01 -6.46
CA GLU A 75 -10.63 -11.16 -6.96
C GLU A 75 -12.13 -11.00 -6.74
N ASN A 76 -12.53 -10.50 -5.57
CA ASN A 76 -13.94 -10.27 -5.26
C ASN A 76 -14.56 -9.16 -6.11
N ARG A 77 -13.81 -8.11 -6.49
CA ARG A 77 -14.32 -7.07 -7.39
C ARG A 77 -14.55 -7.54 -8.81
N LYS A 78 -13.75 -8.50 -9.28
CA LYS A 78 -13.94 -9.11 -10.60
C LYS A 78 -15.25 -9.92 -10.68
N LYS A 79 -15.87 -10.25 -9.54
CA LYS A 79 -17.16 -10.96 -9.50
C LYS A 79 -18.31 -9.98 -9.77
N ASN A 80 -18.88 -10.08 -10.96
CA ASN A 80 -20.04 -9.29 -11.38
C ASN A 80 -21.38 -10.02 -11.20
N THR A 81 -21.37 -11.14 -10.48
CA THR A 81 -22.53 -12.00 -10.28
C THR A 81 -22.69 -12.33 -8.80
N ILE A 82 -23.93 -12.43 -8.33
CA ILE A 82 -24.25 -12.75 -6.94
C ILE A 82 -25.27 -13.88 -6.89
N SER A 83 -25.11 -14.80 -5.94
CA SER A 83 -26.12 -15.84 -5.67
C SER A 83 -27.37 -15.24 -5.03
N LEU A 84 -28.54 -15.68 -5.45
CA LEU A 84 -29.81 -15.36 -4.78
C LEU A 84 -30.24 -16.45 -3.78
N ASN A 85 -29.47 -17.53 -3.65
CA ASN A 85 -29.73 -18.58 -2.67
C ASN A 85 -29.32 -18.11 -1.26
N TYR A 86 -30.27 -18.16 -0.32
CA TYR A 86 -30.06 -17.68 1.05
C TYR A 86 -28.94 -18.43 1.78
N GLU A 87 -28.93 -19.76 1.73
CA GLU A 87 -27.93 -20.58 2.42
C GLU A 87 -26.52 -20.28 1.89
N THR A 88 -26.36 -20.21 0.56
CA THR A 88 -25.09 -19.81 -0.06
C THR A 88 -24.64 -18.43 0.42
N ARG A 89 -25.54 -17.44 0.47
CA ARG A 89 -25.22 -16.08 0.92
C ARG A 89 -24.86 -16.02 2.42
N LEU A 90 -25.47 -16.87 3.23
CA LEU A 90 -25.17 -16.99 4.66
C LEU A 90 -23.77 -17.59 4.88
N GLU A 91 -23.42 -18.64 4.13
CA GLU A 91 -22.09 -19.25 4.18
C GLU A 91 -20.99 -18.29 3.72
N GLU A 92 -21.19 -17.61 2.58
CA GLU A 92 -20.27 -16.58 2.08
C GLU A 92 -20.00 -15.49 3.12
N LYS A 93 -21.06 -15.03 3.81
CA LYS A 93 -20.95 -14.04 4.87
C LYS A 93 -20.13 -14.58 6.05
N LYS A 94 -20.44 -15.78 6.54
CA LYS A 94 -19.70 -16.41 7.66
C LYS A 94 -18.21 -16.57 7.33
N LEU A 95 -17.89 -17.03 6.13
CA LEU A 95 -16.50 -17.15 5.66
C LEU A 95 -15.81 -15.78 5.60
N SER A 96 -16.50 -14.77 5.09
CA SER A 96 -15.96 -13.41 5.02
C SER A 96 -15.73 -12.79 6.40
N ASP A 97 -16.68 -12.92 7.32
CA ASP A 97 -16.60 -12.38 8.68
C ASP A 97 -15.47 -13.07 9.46
N SER A 98 -15.34 -14.39 9.35
CA SER A 98 -14.24 -15.16 9.94
C SER A 98 -12.88 -14.70 9.43
N GLN A 99 -12.75 -14.51 8.11
CA GLN A 99 -11.50 -14.06 7.50
C GLN A 99 -11.17 -12.60 7.87
N ASN A 100 -12.17 -11.72 7.96
CA ASN A 100 -11.96 -10.32 8.39
C ASN A 100 -11.51 -10.23 9.85
N ASN A 101 -12.06 -11.05 10.74
CA ASN A 101 -11.64 -11.11 12.14
C ASN A 101 -10.21 -11.67 12.32
N SER A 102 -9.73 -12.47 11.34
CA SER A 102 -8.35 -13.00 11.32
C SER A 102 -7.30 -11.99 10.84
N LEU A 103 -7.71 -10.90 10.17
CA LEU A 103 -6.85 -9.79 9.75
C LEU A 103 -6.52 -8.87 10.94
N ASN A 104 -6.07 -9.46 12.05
CA ASN A 104 -5.60 -8.71 13.19
C ASN A 104 -4.28 -8.02 12.79
N THR A 105 -4.41 -6.82 12.22
CA THR A 105 -3.30 -5.94 11.82
C THR A 105 -2.61 -5.30 13.02
N SER A 106 -3.06 -5.57 14.25
CA SER A 106 -2.44 -5.09 15.48
C SER A 106 -1.09 -5.78 15.68
N LEU A 107 -0.06 -5.08 15.26
CA LEU A 107 1.34 -5.50 15.35
C LEU A 107 1.83 -5.59 16.80
N LYS A 108 2.68 -6.56 17.09
CA LYS A 108 3.58 -6.45 18.25
C LYS A 108 4.69 -5.47 17.86
N ILE A 109 4.66 -4.27 18.44
CA ILE A 109 5.70 -3.27 18.25
C ILE A 109 6.94 -3.71 19.02
N THR A 110 7.75 -4.57 18.42
CA THR A 110 9.08 -4.89 18.97
C THR A 110 10.19 -4.08 18.29
N GLU A 111 9.92 -3.40 17.17
CA GLU A 111 10.97 -2.86 16.30
C GLU A 111 10.66 -1.48 15.69
N ILE A 112 9.81 -0.68 16.32
CA ILE A 112 9.60 0.70 15.87
C ILE A 112 10.37 1.59 16.83
N PHE A 113 11.20 2.47 16.26
CA PHE A 113 12.00 3.55 16.83
C PHE A 113 11.61 3.97 18.26
N PRO A 114 12.55 4.43 19.11
CA PRO A 114 12.22 4.99 20.43
C PRO A 114 11.36 6.26 20.28
N ILE A 115 10.07 6.07 20.05
CA ILE A 115 9.06 7.12 19.94
C ILE A 115 8.52 7.33 21.35
N GLU A 116 8.88 8.46 21.95
CA GLU A 116 8.47 8.81 23.31
C GLU A 116 6.98 9.19 23.39
N GLN A 117 6.40 9.67 22.28
CA GLN A 117 5.00 10.05 22.21
C GLN A 117 4.08 8.84 21.93
N GLU A 118 3.29 8.45 22.93
CA GLU A 118 2.41 7.28 22.87
C GLU A 118 1.36 7.38 21.75
N ASP A 119 0.83 8.58 21.46
CA ASP A 119 -0.15 8.79 20.40
C ASP A 119 0.42 8.49 19.01
N LEU A 120 1.66 8.92 18.74
CA LEU A 120 2.35 8.63 17.48
C LEU A 120 2.65 7.14 17.34
N LYS A 121 3.08 6.51 18.43
CA LYS A 121 3.33 5.08 18.48
C LYS A 121 2.07 4.28 18.17
N LYS A 122 0.92 4.67 18.75
CA LYS A 122 -0.38 4.07 18.46
C LYS A 122 -0.79 4.25 17.00
N LYS A 123 -0.54 5.44 16.42
CA LYS A 123 -0.85 5.72 15.01
C LYS A 123 -0.03 4.84 14.06
N ILE A 124 1.29 4.78 14.25
CA ILE A 124 2.19 3.98 13.42
C ILE A 124 1.92 2.48 13.59
N LYS A 125 1.52 2.03 14.79
CA LYS A 125 1.11 0.64 15.02
C LYS A 125 -0.08 0.23 14.15
N ASN A 126 -1.06 1.12 14.02
CA ASN A 126 -2.34 0.82 13.40
C ASN A 126 -2.36 1.09 11.89
N ASP A 127 -1.44 1.93 11.40
CA ASP A 127 -1.34 2.30 9.99
C ASP A 127 -0.11 1.65 9.34
N LEU A 128 -0.39 0.59 8.57
CA LEU A 128 0.63 -0.18 7.85
C LEU A 128 1.42 0.68 6.88
N TYR A 129 0.75 1.55 6.11
CA TYR A 129 1.42 2.38 5.11
C TYR A 129 2.31 3.43 5.75
N LEU A 130 1.84 4.06 6.83
CA LEU A 130 2.64 5.03 7.56
C LEU A 130 3.90 4.37 8.13
N ARG A 131 3.76 3.17 8.70
CA ARG A 131 4.89 2.40 9.24
C ARG A 131 5.93 2.07 8.17
N GLU A 132 5.50 1.53 7.02
CA GLU A 132 6.43 1.21 5.92
C GLU A 132 7.06 2.48 5.32
N SER A 133 6.30 3.57 5.22
CA SER A 133 6.85 4.85 4.75
C SER A 133 7.96 5.37 5.66
N VAL A 134 7.79 5.26 6.99
CA VAL A 134 8.82 5.67 7.96
C VAL A 134 10.06 4.79 7.86
N LYS A 135 9.90 3.47 7.70
CA LYS A 135 11.04 2.56 7.49
C LYS A 135 11.83 2.94 6.23
N LEU A 136 11.14 3.14 5.10
CA LEU A 136 11.78 3.54 3.85
C LEU A 136 12.45 4.92 3.95
N PHE A 137 11.85 5.85 4.70
CA PHE A 137 12.44 7.16 4.94
C PHE A 137 13.76 7.07 5.74
N VAL A 138 13.81 6.20 6.75
CA VAL A 138 15.05 5.98 7.51
C VAL A 138 16.12 5.34 6.64
N GLU A 139 15.75 4.37 5.80
CA GLU A 139 16.69 3.79 4.84
C GLU A 139 17.18 4.81 3.81
N MET A 140 16.30 5.72 3.37
CA MET A 140 16.68 6.82 2.49
C MET A 140 17.72 7.75 3.13
N ILE A 141 17.59 8.07 4.42
CA ILE A 141 18.57 8.88 5.16
C ILE A 141 19.89 8.11 5.37
N GLY A 142 19.79 6.80 5.65
CA GLY A 142 20.95 5.94 5.88
C GLY A 142 21.73 5.59 4.62
N TYR A 143 21.12 5.72 3.45
CA TYR A 143 21.70 5.37 2.17
C TYR A 143 22.87 6.30 1.81
N LYS A 144 24.06 5.73 1.69
CA LYS A 144 25.24 6.40 1.16
C LYS A 144 25.53 5.85 -0.22
N ASN A 145 25.59 6.73 -1.22
CA ASN A 145 26.08 6.39 -2.55
C ASN A 145 27.48 5.76 -2.39
N SER A 146 27.63 4.48 -2.73
CA SER A 146 28.93 3.80 -2.80
C SER A 146 29.65 4.13 -4.09
#